data_AF-A0AA47I9S6-F1
#
_entry.id   AF-A0AA47I9S6-F1
#
_cell.length_a   1.000
_cell.length_b   1.000
_cell.length_c   1.000
_cell.angle_alpha   90.00
_cell.angle_beta   90.00
_cell.angle_gamma   90.00
#
_symmetry.space_group_name_H-M   'P 1'
#
loop_
_entity.id
_entity.type
_entity.pdbx_description
1 polymer ?
#
loop_
_entity_poly.entity_id
_entity_poly.type
_entity_poly.pdbx_seq_one_letter_code
_entity_poly.pdbx_strand_id
1 'polypeptide(L)'
;MDKIQIIESLIPGALLSYEKYNILPSLTIAQAILETGWLQYVKGNNIFGIKWTEGSGYEVQEFNTHEFINGVSTPMVCRFRKYDTIEDSILDHGKLLSFSRYKSVITSKDYKEACQNVYNSGYCTDEEYPEKLIAIIEQNKLYVYDCTPRSEITENTTDEDIKYLQKCLNSMKIRDVNNNVLAVDGANGPLTISTIKKLQQILNLSIDGICGPEVLTGVKVIMEKPLCSIESTGDKMAIRYIQWRTGSAIDGIYGNETVGLVKEYQRSNKLVIDGIVGNGTWQSLVS
;
A
#
# COMPACT_ATOMS: atom_id res chain seq x y z
N MET A 1 6.13 6.93 14.70
CA MET A 1 5.16 7.50 13.74
C MET A 1 4.18 8.34 14.52
N ASP A 2 3.84 9.52 14.03
CA ASP A 2 2.74 10.29 14.62
C ASP A 2 1.38 9.69 14.22
N LYS A 3 0.29 10.19 14.82
CA LYS A 3 -1.07 9.68 14.59
C LYS A 3 -1.53 9.85 13.13
N ILE A 4 -1.08 10.91 12.46
CA ILE A 4 -1.47 11.21 11.07
C ILE A 4 -0.79 10.19 10.15
N GLN A 5 0.52 9.98 10.31
CA GLN A 5 1.27 8.99 9.54
C GLN A 5 0.73 7.56 9.72
N ILE A 6 0.25 7.22 10.92
CA ILE A 6 -0.41 5.92 11.17
C ILE A 6 -1.68 5.80 10.34
N ILE A 7 -2.55 6.80 10.39
CA ILE A 7 -3.80 6.81 9.61
C ILE A 7 -3.47 6.72 8.12
N GLU A 8 -2.54 7.55 7.62
CA GLU A 8 -2.08 7.54 6.23
C GLU A 8 -1.58 6.17 5.78
N SER A 9 -0.86 5.45 6.64
CA SER A 9 -0.36 4.10 6.32
C SER A 9 -1.47 3.03 6.20
N LEU A 10 -2.64 3.25 6.81
CA LEU A 10 -3.76 2.31 6.83
C LEU A 10 -4.78 2.56 5.72
N ILE A 11 -4.85 3.81 5.20
CA ILE A 11 -5.81 4.21 4.17
C ILE A 11 -5.78 3.30 2.94
N PRO A 12 -4.61 2.98 2.33
CA PRO A 12 -4.59 2.16 1.11
C PRO A 12 -5.28 0.81 1.28
N GLY A 13 -4.93 0.08 2.36
CA GLY A 13 -5.53 -1.22 2.65
C GLY A 13 -7.02 -1.13 2.99
N ALA A 14 -7.41 -0.09 3.75
CA ALA A 14 -8.81 0.12 4.13
C ALA A 14 -9.71 0.41 2.91
N LEU A 15 -9.22 1.22 1.96
CA LEU A 15 -9.91 1.48 0.70
C LEU A 15 -10.03 0.22 -0.16
N LEU A 16 -8.97 -0.59 -0.26
CA LEU A 16 -9.01 -1.85 -1.00
C LEU A 16 -9.95 -2.88 -0.36
N SER A 17 -10.01 -2.93 0.97
CA SER A 17 -10.98 -3.74 1.70
C SER A 17 -12.42 -3.30 1.42
N TYR A 18 -12.66 -1.99 1.37
CA TYR A 18 -13.96 -1.45 0.98
C TYR A 18 -14.35 -1.83 -0.45
N GLU A 19 -13.46 -1.69 -1.42
CA GLU A 19 -13.75 -2.09 -2.81
C GLU A 19 -14.08 -3.58 -2.94
N LYS A 20 -13.37 -4.43 -2.20
CA LYS A 20 -13.48 -5.89 -2.36
C LYS A 20 -14.60 -6.51 -1.52
N TYR A 21 -14.86 -5.96 -0.35
CA TYR A 21 -15.72 -6.56 0.67
C TYR A 21 -16.80 -5.61 1.19
N ASN A 22 -16.84 -4.36 0.70
CA ASN A 22 -17.79 -3.33 1.08
C ASN A 22 -17.80 -3.04 2.59
N ILE A 23 -16.62 -3.07 3.22
CA ILE A 23 -16.40 -2.67 4.62
C ILE A 23 -15.91 -1.24 4.67
N LEU A 24 -16.63 -0.36 5.38
CA LEU A 24 -16.29 1.06 5.45
C LEU A 24 -14.82 1.30 5.87
N PRO A 25 -14.07 2.14 5.14
CA PRO A 25 -12.68 2.45 5.48
C PRO A 25 -12.52 3.03 6.89
N SER A 26 -13.44 3.90 7.33
CA SER A 26 -13.39 4.48 8.68
C SER A 26 -13.47 3.40 9.76
N LEU A 27 -14.36 2.41 9.58
CA LEU A 27 -14.50 1.27 10.48
C LEU A 27 -13.21 0.46 10.50
N THR A 28 -12.65 0.15 9.33
CA THR A 28 -11.40 -0.63 9.22
C THR A 28 -10.24 0.06 9.93
N ILE A 29 -10.04 1.36 9.69
CA ILE A 29 -8.95 2.14 10.30
C ILE A 29 -9.17 2.28 11.81
N ALA A 30 -10.41 2.53 12.25
CA ALA A 30 -10.72 2.66 13.66
C ALA A 30 -10.50 1.36 14.44
N GLN A 31 -10.89 0.22 13.87
CA GLN A 31 -10.61 -1.09 14.45
C GLN A 31 -9.10 -1.33 14.55
N ALA A 32 -8.35 -1.10 13.47
CA ALA A 32 -6.90 -1.24 13.48
C ALA A 32 -6.22 -0.39 14.58
N ILE A 33 -6.65 0.87 14.73
CA ILE A 33 -6.13 1.77 15.77
C ILE A 33 -6.47 1.27 17.17
N LEU A 34 -7.71 0.85 17.39
CA LEU A 34 -8.18 0.38 18.69
C LEU A 34 -7.48 -0.91 19.11
N GLU A 35 -7.41 -1.89 18.21
CA GLU A 35 -6.84 -3.23 18.46
C GLU A 35 -5.34 -3.20 18.75
N THR A 36 -4.62 -2.27 18.12
CA THR A 36 -3.15 -2.20 18.22
C THR A 36 -2.64 -1.08 19.13
N GLY A 37 -3.54 -0.24 19.66
CA GLY A 37 -3.18 0.98 20.36
C GLY A 37 -2.33 1.91 19.47
N TRP A 38 -2.86 2.31 18.32
CA TRP A 38 -2.15 3.17 17.35
C TRP A 38 -0.88 2.52 16.76
N LEU A 39 -0.98 1.26 16.33
CA LEU A 39 0.13 0.45 15.79
C LEU A 39 1.34 0.32 16.74
N GLN A 40 1.18 0.63 18.04
CA GLN A 40 2.25 0.45 19.02
C GLN A 40 2.49 -1.03 19.32
N TYR A 41 1.44 -1.86 19.21
CA TYR A 41 1.48 -3.28 19.52
C TYR A 41 1.06 -4.09 18.29
N VAL A 42 1.99 -4.30 17.36
CA VAL A 42 1.79 -5.12 16.16
C VAL A 42 2.73 -6.31 16.20
N LYS A 43 2.18 -7.53 16.10
CA LYS A 43 2.98 -8.78 16.03
C LYS A 43 2.60 -9.57 14.79
N GLY A 44 3.60 -9.94 13.99
CA GLY A 44 3.41 -10.69 12.75
C GLY A 44 2.48 -10.00 11.75
N ASN A 45 2.48 -8.66 11.75
CA ASN A 45 1.60 -7.80 10.93
C ASN A 45 0.10 -8.02 11.13
N ASN A 46 -0.33 -8.76 12.17
CA ASN A 46 -1.73 -8.99 12.47
C ASN A 46 -2.27 -7.84 13.32
N ILE A 47 -2.93 -6.89 12.66
CA ILE A 47 -3.42 -5.65 13.29
C ILE A 47 -4.89 -5.72 13.74
N PHE A 48 -5.53 -6.89 13.60
CA PHE A 48 -6.92 -7.14 14.05
C PHE A 48 -7.04 -8.32 15.01
N GLY A 49 -5.91 -8.88 15.46
CA GLY A 49 -5.91 -10.03 16.37
C GLY A 49 -6.60 -11.29 15.82
N ILE A 50 -6.58 -11.51 14.50
CA ILE A 50 -7.31 -12.64 13.90
C ILE A 50 -6.68 -13.96 14.35
N LYS A 51 -7.47 -14.78 15.05
CA LYS A 51 -7.06 -16.11 15.50
C LYS A 51 -6.79 -17.03 14.31
N TRP A 52 -5.74 -17.84 14.43
CA TRP A 52 -5.43 -18.88 13.47
C TRP A 52 -6.27 -20.11 13.74
N THR A 53 -6.74 -20.78 12.68
CA THR A 53 -7.43 -22.07 12.76
C THR A 53 -6.77 -23.06 11.83
N GLU A 54 -6.85 -24.35 12.18
CA GLU A 54 -6.36 -25.42 11.33
C GLU A 54 -7.05 -25.38 9.95
N GLY A 55 -6.27 -25.54 8.88
CA GLY A 55 -6.75 -25.42 7.50
C GLY A 55 -6.99 -23.98 6.99
N SER A 56 -6.67 -22.94 7.77
CA SER A 56 -6.84 -21.55 7.33
C SER A 56 -5.92 -21.12 6.18
N GLY A 57 -4.79 -21.82 5.99
CA GLY A 57 -3.79 -21.52 4.95
C GLY A 57 -2.83 -20.38 5.29
N TYR A 58 -2.93 -19.80 6.49
CA TYR A 58 -2.03 -18.73 6.96
C TYR A 58 -0.90 -19.30 7.83
N GLU A 59 0.23 -18.59 7.88
CA GLU A 59 1.27 -18.84 8.88
C GLU A 59 0.73 -18.62 10.30
N VAL A 60 1.23 -19.40 11.26
CA VAL A 60 0.83 -19.34 12.67
C VAL A 60 1.90 -18.67 13.52
N GLN A 61 1.46 -17.82 14.44
CA GLN A 61 2.27 -17.31 15.55
C GLN A 61 1.58 -17.64 16.89
N GLU A 62 2.36 -18.04 17.89
CA GLU A 62 1.85 -18.49 19.19
C GLU A 62 2.25 -17.50 20.29
N PHE A 63 1.29 -17.14 21.13
CA PHE A 63 1.52 -16.32 22.33
C PHE A 63 0.91 -16.99 23.56
N ASN A 64 1.63 -16.94 24.68
CA ASN A 64 1.04 -17.22 25.98
C ASN A 64 0.17 -16.01 26.37
N THR A 65 -1.13 -16.23 26.45
CA THR A 65 -2.11 -15.22 26.87
C THR A 65 -2.87 -15.71 28.09
N HIS A 66 -3.67 -14.83 28.70
CA HIS A 66 -4.63 -15.22 29.72
C HIS A 66 -6.03 -14.97 29.17
N GLU A 67 -6.77 -16.02 28.88
CA GLU A 67 -8.14 -15.94 28.38
C GLU A 67 -9.12 -15.97 29.57
N PHE A 68 -10.17 -15.17 29.51
CA PHE A 68 -11.20 -15.17 30.55
C PHE A 68 -12.27 -16.21 30.22
N ILE A 69 -12.14 -17.40 30.79
CA ILE A 69 -13.11 -18.48 30.64
C ILE A 69 -14.03 -18.46 31.87
N ASN A 70 -15.32 -18.19 31.67
CA ASN A 70 -16.31 -18.05 32.76
C ASN A 70 -15.92 -17.01 33.82
N GLY A 71 -15.28 -15.91 33.40
CA GLY A 71 -14.81 -14.85 34.30
C GLY A 71 -13.48 -15.14 35.02
N VAL A 72 -12.84 -16.28 34.75
CA VAL A 72 -11.54 -16.65 35.33
C VAL A 72 -10.42 -16.51 34.29
N SER A 73 -9.44 -15.68 34.60
CA SER A 73 -8.23 -15.49 33.81
C SER A 73 -7.37 -16.77 33.84
N THR A 74 -7.31 -17.48 32.71
CA THR A 74 -6.65 -18.78 32.57
C THR A 74 -5.50 -18.69 31.55
N PRO A 75 -4.26 -19.05 31.90
CA PRO A 75 -3.15 -19.02 30.97
C PRO A 75 -3.36 -20.07 29.86
N MET A 76 -3.30 -19.64 28.61
CA MET A 76 -3.49 -20.47 27.43
C MET A 76 -2.57 -20.02 26.30
N VAL A 77 -2.13 -20.96 25.46
CA VAL A 77 -1.45 -20.63 24.19
C VAL A 77 -2.52 -20.26 23.17
N CYS A 78 -2.55 -18.99 22.78
CA CYS A 78 -3.39 -18.52 21.68
C CYS A 78 -2.59 -18.46 20.38
N ARG A 79 -3.21 -18.95 19.31
CA ARG A 79 -2.65 -18.97 17.96
C ARG A 79 -3.27 -17.87 17.13
N PHE A 80 -2.44 -17.03 16.52
CA PHE A 80 -2.86 -15.94 15.67
C PHE A 80 -2.29 -16.11 14.27
N ARG A 81 -3.00 -15.58 13.27
CA ARG A 81 -2.50 -15.51 11.90
C ARG A 81 -1.29 -14.58 11.86
N LYS A 82 -0.34 -14.87 10.98
CA LYS A 82 0.78 -14.01 10.64
C LYS A 82 0.69 -13.64 9.15
N TYR A 83 1.04 -12.40 8.83
CA TYR A 83 0.94 -11.83 7.49
C TYR A 83 2.27 -11.26 7.03
N ASP A 84 2.48 -11.24 5.72
CA ASP A 84 3.66 -10.64 5.10
C ASP A 84 3.63 -9.12 5.22
N THR A 85 2.44 -8.51 5.10
CA THR A 85 2.22 -7.06 5.24
C THR A 85 1.00 -6.72 6.09
N ILE A 86 0.92 -5.47 6.57
CA ILE A 86 -0.28 -4.93 7.24
C ILE A 86 -1.48 -4.91 6.27
N GLU A 87 -1.25 -4.63 4.99
CA GLU A 87 -2.28 -4.65 3.95
C GLU A 87 -2.93 -6.04 3.81
N ASP A 88 -2.14 -7.12 3.85
CA ASP A 88 -2.67 -8.50 3.85
C ASP A 88 -3.56 -8.78 5.06
N SER A 89 -3.20 -8.25 6.24
CA SER A 89 -4.04 -8.34 7.43
C SER A 89 -5.35 -7.58 7.27
N ILE A 90 -5.35 -6.43 6.58
CA ILE A 90 -6.56 -5.65 6.29
C ILE A 90 -7.47 -6.37 5.32
N LEU A 91 -6.92 -6.95 4.25
CA LEU A 91 -7.70 -7.69 3.26
C LEU A 91 -8.28 -8.98 3.86
N ASP A 92 -7.55 -9.67 4.73
CA ASP A 92 -8.07 -10.84 5.43
C ASP A 92 -9.14 -10.48 6.47
N HIS A 93 -9.00 -9.33 7.13
CA HIS A 93 -10.07 -8.77 7.99
C HIS A 93 -11.33 -8.44 7.18
N GLY A 94 -11.19 -7.78 6.02
CA GLY A 94 -12.31 -7.55 5.10
C GLY A 94 -12.97 -8.85 4.66
N LYS A 95 -12.19 -9.89 4.35
CA LYS A 95 -12.70 -11.23 4.04
C LYS A 95 -13.46 -11.85 5.21
N LEU A 96 -12.95 -11.74 6.44
CA LEU A 96 -13.64 -12.22 7.64
C LEU A 96 -15.02 -11.53 7.79
N LEU A 97 -15.06 -10.21 7.63
CA LEU A 97 -16.29 -9.42 7.69
C LEU A 97 -17.19 -9.60 6.46
N SER A 98 -16.72 -10.26 5.40
CA SER A 98 -17.56 -10.62 4.25
C SER A 98 -18.46 -11.84 4.50
N PHE A 99 -18.22 -12.61 5.57
CA PHE A 99 -19.02 -13.79 5.88
C PHE A 99 -20.44 -13.45 6.31
N SER A 100 -21.36 -14.41 6.15
CA SER A 100 -22.80 -14.23 6.36
C SER A 100 -23.18 -13.66 7.73
N ARG A 101 -22.39 -13.95 8.78
CA ARG A 101 -22.53 -13.39 10.13
C ARG A 101 -22.52 -11.86 10.14
N TYR A 102 -21.70 -11.24 9.30
CA TYR A 102 -21.45 -9.80 9.27
C TYR A 102 -22.21 -9.07 8.16
N LYS A 103 -23.23 -9.71 7.57
CA LYS A 103 -23.98 -9.15 6.43
C LYS A 103 -24.53 -7.74 6.70
N SER A 104 -24.97 -7.46 7.93
CA SER A 104 -25.45 -6.13 8.33
C SER A 104 -24.35 -5.07 8.30
N VAL A 105 -23.11 -5.44 8.64
CA VAL A 105 -21.94 -4.55 8.56
C VAL A 105 -21.69 -4.14 7.12
N ILE A 106 -21.66 -5.10 6.20
CA ILE A 106 -21.43 -4.89 4.76
C ILE A 106 -22.49 -3.97 4.15
N THR A 107 -23.75 -4.05 4.60
CA THR A 107 -24.84 -3.23 4.06
C THR A 107 -24.96 -1.85 4.72
N SER A 108 -24.19 -1.58 5.77
CA SER A 108 -24.24 -0.30 6.49
C SER A 108 -23.71 0.82 5.60
N LYS A 109 -24.45 1.92 5.52
CA LYS A 109 -24.04 3.11 4.73
C LYS A 109 -23.43 4.21 5.60
N ASP A 110 -23.60 4.08 6.91
CA ASP A 110 -23.12 5.01 7.91
C ASP A 110 -22.21 4.27 8.88
N TYR A 111 -21.11 4.91 9.30
CA TYR A 111 -20.12 4.27 10.16
C TYR A 111 -20.65 4.01 11.57
N LYS A 112 -21.60 4.80 12.09
CA LYS A 112 -22.21 4.54 13.41
C LYS A 112 -23.02 3.27 13.36
N GLU A 113 -23.79 3.09 12.28
CA GLU A 113 -24.50 1.85 12.02
C GLU A 113 -23.54 0.66 11.87
N ALA A 114 -22.44 0.83 11.13
CA ALA A 114 -21.45 -0.22 10.93
C ALA A 114 -20.75 -0.64 12.23
N CYS A 115 -20.37 0.32 13.09
CA CYS A 115 -19.80 0.08 14.43
C CYS A 115 -20.78 -0.69 15.33
N GLN A 116 -22.07 -0.36 15.28
CA GLN A 116 -23.08 -1.10 16.04
C GLN A 116 -23.28 -2.51 15.48
N ASN A 117 -23.35 -2.63 14.16
CA ASN A 117 -23.59 -3.90 13.49
C ASN A 117 -22.44 -4.89 13.66
N VAL A 118 -21.18 -4.42 13.72
CA VAL A 118 -20.03 -5.32 13.95
C VAL A 118 -20.06 -5.91 15.36
N TYR A 119 -20.44 -5.11 16.36
CA TYR A 119 -20.67 -5.59 17.73
C TYR A 119 -21.86 -6.56 17.79
N ASN A 120 -23.00 -6.20 17.22
CA ASN A 120 -24.21 -7.06 17.19
C ASN A 120 -23.97 -8.40 16.48
N SER A 121 -22.99 -8.44 15.56
CA SER A 121 -22.56 -9.65 14.86
C SER A 121 -21.62 -10.53 15.70
N GLY A 122 -21.27 -10.11 16.93
CA GLY A 122 -20.43 -10.86 17.86
C GLY A 122 -18.94 -10.78 17.57
N TYR A 123 -18.46 -9.64 17.07
CA TYR A 123 -17.02 -9.42 16.82
C TYR A 123 -16.21 -9.38 18.13
N CYS A 124 -16.74 -8.72 19.17
CA CYS A 124 -16.16 -8.72 20.51
C CYS A 124 -17.26 -8.73 21.60
N THR A 125 -16.86 -8.89 22.86
CA THR A 125 -17.75 -8.92 24.04
C THR A 125 -17.78 -7.60 24.83
N ASP A 126 -17.03 -6.58 24.40
CA ASP A 126 -17.00 -5.27 25.05
C ASP A 126 -18.21 -4.44 24.61
N GLU A 127 -19.12 -4.15 25.55
CA GLU A 127 -20.35 -3.40 25.28
C GLU A 127 -20.09 -1.96 24.82
N GLU A 128 -18.94 -1.37 25.18
CA GLU A 128 -18.55 0.00 24.80
C GLU A 128 -17.76 0.05 23.47
N TYR A 129 -17.58 -1.09 22.81
CA TYR A 129 -16.78 -1.19 21.60
C TYR A 129 -17.29 -0.29 20.46
N PRO A 130 -18.60 -0.21 20.16
CA PRO A 130 -19.13 0.72 19.16
C PRO A 130 -18.77 2.18 19.45
N GLU A 131 -18.94 2.63 20.69
CA GLU A 131 -18.68 4.00 21.11
C GLU A 131 -17.19 4.36 21.01
N LYS A 132 -16.31 3.42 21.36
CA LYS A 132 -14.85 3.58 21.21
C LYS A 132 -14.46 3.76 19.74
N LEU A 133 -15.03 2.96 18.84
CA LEU A 133 -14.79 3.09 17.40
C LEU A 133 -15.32 4.42 16.87
N ILE A 134 -16.56 4.79 17.20
CA ILE A 134 -17.15 6.07 16.79
C ILE A 134 -16.32 7.24 17.28
N ALA A 135 -15.82 7.20 18.53
CA ALA A 135 -14.95 8.25 19.07
C ALA A 135 -13.64 8.38 18.27
N ILE A 136 -13.01 7.27 17.88
CA ILE A 136 -11.81 7.28 17.03
C ILE A 136 -12.14 7.87 15.65
N ILE A 137 -13.25 7.45 15.04
CA ILE A 137 -13.68 7.92 13.71
C ILE A 137 -13.91 9.44 13.72
N GLU A 138 -14.65 9.94 14.70
CA GLU A 138 -15.01 11.37 14.81
C GLU A 138 -13.79 12.24 15.14
N GLN A 139 -12.96 11.83 16.10
CA GLN A 139 -11.77 12.59 16.51
C GLN A 139 -10.75 12.77 15.38
N ASN A 140 -10.67 11.78 14.49
CA ASN A 140 -9.72 11.77 13.37
C ASN A 140 -10.39 12.01 12.02
N LYS A 141 -11.69 12.31 12.02
CA LYS A 141 -12.51 12.54 10.82
C LYS A 141 -12.40 11.44 9.77
N LEU A 142 -12.31 10.17 10.19
CA LEU A 142 -12.08 9.04 9.28
C LEU A 142 -13.26 8.79 8.33
N TYR A 143 -14.45 9.28 8.68
CA TYR A 143 -15.65 9.19 7.85
C TYR A 143 -15.49 9.86 6.48
N VAL A 144 -14.52 10.76 6.30
CA VAL A 144 -14.18 11.33 4.98
C VAL A 144 -13.75 10.25 3.99
N TYR A 145 -13.23 9.12 4.50
CA TYR A 145 -12.80 7.97 3.71
C TYR A 145 -13.97 7.02 3.34
N ASP A 146 -15.12 7.13 4.02
CA ASP A 146 -16.32 6.33 3.72
C ASP A 146 -17.12 6.89 2.55
N CYS A 147 -17.18 8.22 2.52
CA CYS A 147 -17.86 9.00 1.50
C CYS A 147 -16.95 9.38 0.34
N THR A 148 -15.72 8.86 0.29
CA THR A 148 -14.91 8.91 -0.92
C THR A 148 -15.25 7.69 -1.77
N PRO A 149 -16.23 7.77 -2.70
CA PRO A 149 -15.96 7.10 -3.95
C PRO A 149 -14.63 7.70 -4.44
N ARG A 150 -13.83 6.85 -5.06
CA ARG A 150 -12.60 7.16 -5.81
C ARG A 150 -12.54 8.56 -6.48
N SER A 151 -13.65 9.23 -6.77
CA SER A 151 -13.71 10.55 -7.40
C SER A 151 -12.85 11.62 -6.69
N GLU A 152 -12.89 11.87 -5.38
CA GLU A 152 -12.10 13.03 -4.86
C GLU A 152 -10.56 12.81 -4.82
N ILE A 153 -10.07 11.56 -4.83
CA ILE A 153 -8.63 11.26 -4.98
C ILE A 153 -8.25 11.17 -6.47
N THR A 154 -9.19 10.80 -7.34
CA THR A 154 -9.01 10.76 -8.81
C THR A 154 -9.48 12.02 -9.54
N GLU A 155 -10.03 13.02 -8.86
CA GLU A 155 -10.65 14.21 -9.46
C GLU A 155 -9.60 15.16 -10.07
N ASN A 156 -8.32 14.94 -9.77
CA ASN A 156 -7.20 15.62 -10.43
C ASN A 156 -6.46 14.74 -11.45
N THR A 157 -6.81 13.46 -11.61
CA THR A 157 -6.12 12.57 -12.57
C THR A 157 -7.06 12.27 -13.73
N THR A 158 -6.88 13.01 -14.81
CA THR A 158 -7.67 12.91 -16.02
C THR A 158 -7.29 11.67 -16.84
N ASP A 159 -8.15 11.28 -17.79
CA ASP A 159 -7.80 10.28 -18.81
C ASP A 159 -6.50 10.65 -19.56
N GLU A 160 -6.22 11.95 -19.70
CA GLU A 160 -4.97 12.43 -20.29
C GLU A 160 -3.75 12.22 -19.38
N ASP A 161 -3.91 12.34 -18.06
CA ASP A 161 -2.86 11.98 -17.10
C ASP A 161 -2.58 10.49 -17.11
N ILE A 162 -3.61 9.65 -17.22
CA ILE A 162 -3.44 8.19 -17.36
C ILE A 162 -2.76 7.85 -18.69
N LYS A 163 -3.16 8.47 -19.80
CA LYS A 163 -2.48 8.28 -21.10
C LYS A 163 -1.03 8.75 -21.03
N TYR A 164 -0.76 9.89 -20.39
CA TYR A 164 0.59 10.39 -20.17
C TYR A 164 1.42 9.38 -19.39
N LEU A 165 0.90 8.90 -18.25
CA LEU A 165 1.53 7.88 -17.44
C LEU A 165 1.79 6.60 -18.25
N GLN A 166 0.80 6.07 -18.98
CA GLN A 166 0.96 4.87 -19.82
C GLN A 166 2.08 5.04 -20.87
N LYS A 167 2.16 6.21 -21.53
CA LYS A 167 3.27 6.53 -22.47
C LYS A 167 4.61 6.53 -21.76
N CYS A 168 4.68 7.14 -20.59
CA CYS A 168 5.91 7.22 -19.81
C CYS A 168 6.36 5.85 -19.30
N LEU A 169 5.46 5.04 -18.72
CA LEU A 169 5.74 3.67 -18.27
C LEU A 169 6.29 2.81 -19.42
N ASN A 170 5.67 2.91 -20.61
CA ASN A 170 6.14 2.23 -21.81
C ASN A 170 7.57 2.66 -22.22
N SER A 171 7.85 3.97 -22.18
CA SER A 171 9.19 4.52 -22.47
C SER A 171 10.21 4.06 -21.42
N MET A 172 9.84 4.11 -20.14
CA MET A 172 10.64 3.65 -19.01
C MET A 172 10.83 2.13 -18.96
N LYS A 173 10.28 1.38 -19.93
CA LYS A 173 10.29 -0.09 -20.02
C LYS A 173 9.70 -0.77 -18.79
N ILE A 174 8.77 -0.11 -18.10
CA ILE A 174 8.01 -0.72 -17.02
C ILE A 174 6.82 -1.44 -17.66
N ARG A 175 7.02 -2.74 -17.89
CA ARG A 175 6.03 -3.65 -18.49
C ARG A 175 4.99 -4.10 -17.48
N ASP A 176 3.83 -4.49 -18.00
CA ASP A 176 2.77 -5.15 -17.23
C ASP A 176 3.22 -6.52 -16.68
N VAL A 177 2.34 -7.18 -15.92
CA VAL A 177 2.58 -8.50 -15.32
C VAL A 177 2.86 -9.61 -16.34
N ASN A 178 2.46 -9.43 -17.60
CA ASN A 178 2.70 -10.38 -18.70
C ASN A 178 3.92 -9.98 -19.55
N ASN A 179 4.69 -9.00 -19.09
CA ASN A 179 5.85 -8.45 -19.79
C ASN A 179 5.51 -7.73 -21.12
N ASN A 180 4.28 -7.24 -21.27
CA ASN A 180 3.83 -6.49 -22.45
C ASN A 180 3.89 -4.96 -22.22
N VAL A 181 3.85 -4.21 -23.33
CA VAL A 181 3.53 -2.78 -23.31
C VAL A 181 2.09 -2.57 -22.86
N LEU A 182 1.84 -1.49 -22.14
CA LEU A 182 0.48 -1.04 -21.87
C LEU A 182 -0.14 -0.44 -23.14
N ALA A 183 -1.44 -0.67 -23.33
CA ALA A 183 -2.25 0.14 -24.21
C ALA A 183 -2.25 1.60 -23.69
N VAL A 184 -2.18 2.56 -24.61
CA VAL A 184 -2.25 4.00 -24.28
C VAL A 184 -3.67 4.49 -24.59
N ASP A 185 -4.60 4.13 -23.73
CA ASP A 185 -6.04 4.29 -23.91
C ASP A 185 -6.68 5.18 -22.82
N GLY A 186 -5.94 5.54 -21.77
CA GLY A 186 -6.48 6.24 -20.60
C GLY A 186 -7.22 5.32 -19.64
N ALA A 187 -7.32 4.02 -19.94
CA ALA A 187 -7.99 3.07 -19.08
C ALA A 187 -7.12 2.73 -17.88
N ASN A 188 -7.62 3.03 -16.68
CA ASN A 188 -7.00 2.63 -15.43
C ASN A 188 -7.39 1.21 -15.02
N GLY A 189 -7.29 0.26 -15.95
CA GLY A 189 -7.64 -1.15 -15.75
C GLY A 189 -6.56 -1.96 -15.00
N PRO A 190 -6.77 -3.27 -14.79
CA PRO A 190 -5.88 -4.11 -13.96
C PRO A 190 -4.41 -4.11 -14.41
N LEU A 191 -4.15 -4.09 -15.72
CA LEU A 191 -2.78 -4.03 -16.26
C LEU A 191 -2.12 -2.68 -15.92
N THR A 192 -2.83 -1.57 -16.13
CA THR A 192 -2.37 -0.22 -15.76
C THR A 192 -2.10 -0.14 -14.26
N ILE A 193 -3.03 -0.56 -13.41
CA ILE A 193 -2.91 -0.55 -11.95
C ILE A 193 -1.71 -1.39 -11.48
N SER A 194 -1.54 -2.61 -11.99
CA SER A 194 -0.40 -3.46 -11.62
C SER A 194 0.95 -2.84 -12.00
N THR A 195 0.98 -2.10 -13.11
CA THR A 195 2.18 -1.40 -13.58
C THR A 195 2.47 -0.15 -12.74
N ILE A 196 1.42 0.55 -12.28
CA ILE A 196 1.55 1.65 -11.31
C ILE A 196 2.13 1.13 -9.99
N LYS A 197 1.62 0.01 -9.46
CA LYS A 197 2.17 -0.61 -8.24
C LYS A 197 3.65 -0.94 -8.38
N LYS A 198 4.06 -1.48 -9.55
CA LYS A 198 5.47 -1.75 -9.84
C LYS A 198 6.32 -0.47 -9.87
N LEU A 199 5.82 0.60 -10.47
CA LEU A 199 6.49 1.90 -10.44
C LEU A 199 6.60 2.43 -9.00
N GLN A 200 5.52 2.38 -8.21
CA GLN A 200 5.51 2.83 -6.82
C GLN A 200 6.53 2.06 -5.97
N GLN A 201 6.67 0.75 -6.18
CA GLN A 201 7.71 -0.04 -5.54
C GLN A 201 9.12 0.44 -5.93
N ILE A 202 9.38 0.67 -7.22
CA ILE A 202 10.68 1.18 -7.70
C ILE A 202 10.98 2.54 -7.06
N LEU A 203 10.00 3.43 -7.00
CA LEU A 203 10.19 4.79 -6.49
C LEU A 203 10.11 4.88 -4.97
N ASN A 204 9.84 3.78 -4.27
CA ASN A 204 9.59 3.72 -2.83
C ASN A 204 8.48 4.71 -2.40
N LEU A 205 7.33 4.60 -3.06
CA LEU A 205 6.07 5.28 -2.76
C LEU A 205 5.07 4.30 -2.12
N SER A 206 3.92 4.81 -1.67
CA SER A 206 2.76 3.99 -1.32
C SER A 206 2.37 3.08 -2.51
N ILE A 207 2.15 1.79 -2.28
CA ILE A 207 1.89 0.78 -3.33
C ILE A 207 0.38 0.56 -3.50
N ASP A 208 -0.36 1.64 -3.71
CA ASP A 208 -1.82 1.65 -3.83
C ASP A 208 -2.33 1.43 -5.27
N GLY A 209 -1.46 1.54 -6.28
CA GLY A 209 -1.82 1.42 -7.69
C GLY A 209 -2.55 2.65 -8.26
N ILE A 210 -2.52 3.78 -7.56
CA ILE A 210 -3.16 5.02 -7.93
C ILE A 210 -2.18 5.92 -8.68
N CYS A 211 -2.63 6.47 -9.81
CA CYS A 211 -1.91 7.53 -10.51
C CYS A 211 -2.17 8.87 -9.83
N GLY A 212 -1.58 9.06 -8.64
CA GLY A 212 -1.66 10.31 -7.87
C GLY A 212 -0.52 11.30 -8.19
N PRO A 213 -0.49 12.46 -7.52
CA PRO A 213 0.53 13.48 -7.71
C PRO A 213 1.98 12.98 -7.49
N GLU A 214 2.24 12.07 -6.54
CA GLU A 214 3.61 11.55 -6.36
C GLU A 214 4.04 10.67 -7.54
N VAL A 215 3.13 9.86 -8.08
CA VAL A 215 3.38 9.02 -9.26
C VAL A 215 3.67 9.89 -10.49
N LEU A 216 2.83 10.90 -10.73
CA LEU A 216 3.02 11.85 -11.83
C LEU A 216 4.31 12.66 -11.67
N THR A 217 4.64 13.09 -10.46
CA THR A 217 5.90 13.79 -10.14
C THR A 217 7.10 12.91 -10.41
N GLY A 218 7.09 11.67 -9.91
CA GLY A 218 8.20 10.73 -10.08
C GLY A 218 8.46 10.41 -11.55
N VAL A 219 7.39 10.20 -12.33
CA VAL A 219 7.50 10.03 -13.78
C VAL A 219 8.06 11.27 -14.46
N LYS A 220 7.55 12.46 -14.13
CA LYS A 220 8.01 13.72 -14.72
C LYS A 220 9.50 13.95 -14.47
N VAL A 221 9.95 13.77 -13.23
CA VAL A 221 11.35 13.87 -12.82
C VAL A 221 12.24 12.92 -13.64
N ILE A 222 11.82 11.67 -13.83
CA ILE A 222 12.58 10.71 -14.64
C ILE A 222 12.64 11.13 -16.11
N MET A 223 11.51 11.61 -16.65
CA MET A 223 11.40 12.01 -18.05
C MET A 223 12.09 13.36 -18.37
N GLU A 224 12.33 14.20 -17.36
CA GLU A 224 13.22 15.37 -17.43
C GLU A 224 14.71 14.99 -17.56
N LYS A 225 15.06 13.72 -17.28
CA LYS A 225 16.39 13.14 -17.49
C LYS A 225 17.51 13.95 -16.79
N PRO A 226 17.40 14.19 -15.48
CA PRO A 226 18.35 15.01 -14.73
C PRO A 226 19.73 14.38 -14.73
N LEU A 227 20.79 15.20 -14.76
CA LEU A 227 22.16 14.69 -14.62
C LEU A 227 22.32 14.03 -13.24
N CYS A 228 22.65 12.73 -13.21
CA CYS A 228 22.93 12.01 -11.96
C CYS A 228 24.38 11.52 -11.93
N SER A 229 25.08 11.86 -10.86
CA SER A 229 26.45 11.43 -10.60
C SER A 229 26.71 11.37 -9.09
N ILE A 230 27.90 10.92 -8.69
CA ILE A 230 28.31 10.93 -7.28
C ILE A 230 28.43 12.36 -6.71
N GLU A 231 28.66 13.36 -7.56
CA GLU A 231 28.81 14.77 -7.16
C GLU A 231 27.51 15.59 -7.36
N SER A 232 26.56 15.06 -8.14
CA SER A 232 25.26 15.66 -8.39
C SER A 232 24.19 14.65 -8.02
N THR A 233 23.77 14.71 -6.76
CA THR A 233 22.63 13.91 -6.28
C THR A 233 21.37 14.47 -6.92
N GLY A 234 21.00 13.92 -8.07
CA GLY A 234 19.68 14.14 -8.67
C GLY A 234 18.56 13.73 -7.71
N ASP A 235 17.32 13.99 -8.11
CA ASP A 235 16.16 13.58 -7.32
C ASP A 235 16.21 12.07 -6.99
N LYS A 236 15.90 11.71 -5.74
CA LYS A 236 15.95 10.32 -5.26
C LYS A 236 15.10 9.38 -6.12
N MET A 237 13.99 9.85 -6.68
CA MET A 237 13.14 9.04 -7.56
C MET A 237 13.85 8.67 -8.87
N ALA A 238 14.61 9.61 -9.46
CA ALA A 238 15.43 9.34 -10.63
C ALA A 238 16.55 8.34 -10.30
N ILE A 239 17.21 8.51 -9.15
CA ILE A 239 18.28 7.60 -8.70
C ILE A 239 17.73 6.19 -8.50
N ARG A 240 16.59 6.03 -7.83
CA ARG A 240 15.94 4.72 -7.62
C ARG A 240 15.58 4.03 -8.93
N TYR A 241 15.08 4.78 -9.91
CA TYR A 241 14.82 4.25 -11.23
C TYR A 241 16.10 3.81 -11.96
N ILE A 242 17.17 4.60 -11.89
CA ILE A 242 18.49 4.21 -12.43
C ILE A 242 18.95 2.90 -11.77
N GLN A 243 18.90 2.83 -10.44
CA GLN A 243 19.30 1.65 -9.67
C GLN A 243 18.51 0.41 -10.07
N TRP A 244 17.19 0.53 -10.21
CA TRP A 244 16.35 -0.55 -10.72
C TRP A 244 16.78 -1.03 -12.11
N ARG A 245 17.14 -0.10 -13.01
CA ARG A 245 17.54 -0.41 -14.38
C ARG A 245 18.94 -0.98 -14.54
N THR A 246 19.84 -0.63 -13.64
CA THR A 246 21.21 -1.14 -13.64
C THR A 246 21.41 -2.35 -12.75
N GLY A 247 20.41 -2.71 -11.93
CA GLY A 247 20.45 -3.85 -11.00
C GLY A 247 21.12 -3.53 -9.66
N SER A 248 21.18 -2.26 -9.28
CA SER A 248 21.68 -1.80 -7.98
C SER A 248 20.62 -1.94 -6.89
N ALA A 249 21.06 -1.96 -5.62
CA ALA A 249 20.14 -1.74 -4.49
C ALA A 249 19.36 -0.42 -4.68
N ILE A 250 18.05 -0.46 -4.47
CA ILE A 250 17.14 0.67 -4.70
C ILE A 250 17.00 1.49 -3.40
N ASP A 251 18.05 2.20 -3.03
CA ASP A 251 18.09 3.04 -1.82
C ASP A 251 17.94 4.55 -2.12
N GLY A 252 18.04 4.94 -3.39
CA GLY A 252 18.01 6.34 -3.84
C GLY A 252 19.31 7.11 -3.59
N ILE A 253 20.43 6.42 -3.34
CA ILE A 253 21.75 7.00 -3.10
C ILE A 253 22.67 6.71 -4.29
N TYR A 254 23.20 7.76 -4.92
CA TYR A 254 24.16 7.62 -6.03
C TYR A 254 25.58 7.41 -5.49
N GLY A 255 25.82 6.27 -4.84
CA GLY A 255 27.12 5.89 -4.27
C GLY A 255 28.05 5.17 -5.25
N ASN A 256 29.20 4.71 -4.74
CA ASN A 256 30.21 3.98 -5.52
C ASN A 256 29.67 2.70 -6.17
N GLU A 257 28.74 1.99 -5.52
CA GLU A 257 28.07 0.82 -6.09
C GLU A 257 27.25 1.20 -7.33
N THR A 258 26.38 2.21 -7.20
CA THR A 258 25.59 2.76 -8.31
C THR A 258 26.50 3.21 -9.46
N VAL A 259 27.62 3.89 -9.18
CA VAL A 259 28.62 4.29 -10.19
C VAL A 259 29.18 3.08 -10.95
N GLY A 260 29.55 2.01 -10.23
CA GLY A 260 30.08 0.79 -10.80
C GLY A 260 29.08 0.13 -11.77
N LEU A 261 27.84 -0.04 -11.32
CA LEU A 261 26.78 -0.67 -12.11
C LEU A 261 26.33 0.19 -13.29
N VAL A 262 26.36 1.52 -13.16
CA VAL A 262 26.12 2.43 -14.29
C VAL A 262 27.23 2.27 -15.34
N LYS A 263 28.50 2.15 -14.94
CA LYS A 263 29.61 1.89 -15.89
C LYS A 263 29.43 0.55 -16.62
N GLU A 264 28.98 -0.48 -15.92
CA GLU A 264 28.68 -1.78 -16.54
C GLU A 264 27.52 -1.71 -17.52
N TYR A 265 26.45 -1.00 -17.16
CA TYR A 265 25.32 -0.72 -18.05
C TYR A 265 25.77 0.04 -19.29
N GLN A 266 26.55 1.12 -19.12
CA GLN A 266 27.08 1.93 -20.22
C GLN A 266 27.96 1.10 -21.16
N ARG A 267 28.86 0.27 -20.62
CA ARG A 267 29.69 -0.66 -21.40
C ARG A 267 28.82 -1.61 -22.24
N SER A 268 27.82 -2.22 -21.60
CA SER A 268 26.93 -3.20 -22.26
C SER A 268 26.08 -2.56 -23.35
N ASN A 269 25.75 -1.27 -23.21
CA ASN A 269 24.96 -0.51 -24.17
C ASN A 269 25.80 0.36 -25.14
N LYS A 270 27.14 0.17 -25.16
CA LYS A 270 28.08 0.90 -26.04
C LYS A 270 28.01 2.43 -25.88
N LEU A 271 27.85 2.90 -24.65
CA LEU A 271 27.84 4.31 -24.28
C LEU A 271 29.20 4.77 -23.73
N VAL A 272 29.36 6.07 -23.48
CA VAL A 272 30.52 6.60 -22.75
C VAL A 272 30.54 6.00 -21.34
N ILE A 273 31.66 5.41 -20.93
CA ILE A 273 31.80 4.66 -19.67
C ILE A 273 32.38 5.57 -18.58
N ASP A 274 31.60 6.56 -18.16
CA ASP A 274 32.00 7.55 -17.15
C ASP A 274 31.33 7.33 -15.79
N GLY A 275 30.29 6.49 -15.72
CA GLY A 275 29.50 6.29 -14.50
C GLY A 275 28.55 7.45 -14.20
N ILE A 276 28.31 8.33 -15.19
CA ILE A 276 27.42 9.48 -15.11
C ILE A 276 26.17 9.21 -15.94
N VAL A 277 24.99 9.39 -15.35
CA VAL A 277 23.74 9.32 -16.09
C VAL A 277 23.42 10.70 -16.68
N GLY A 278 24.02 10.98 -17.84
CA GLY A 278 23.69 12.12 -18.70
C GLY A 278 22.72 11.76 -19.83
N ASN A 279 22.51 12.68 -20.77
CA ASN A 279 21.51 12.53 -21.84
C ASN A 279 21.62 11.20 -22.62
N GLY A 280 22.82 10.76 -23.00
CA GLY A 280 23.01 9.50 -23.72
C GLY A 280 22.62 8.27 -22.90
N THR A 281 23.01 8.23 -21.61
CA THR A 281 22.64 7.15 -20.69
C THR A 281 21.14 7.15 -20.45
N TRP A 282 20.53 8.33 -20.21
CA TRP A 282 19.09 8.46 -20.04
C TRP A 282 18.30 7.98 -21.25
N GLN A 283 18.71 8.33 -22.46
CA GLN A 283 18.07 7.86 -23.68
C GLN A 283 18.03 6.33 -23.71
N SER A 284 19.16 5.66 -23.51
CA SER A 284 19.22 4.19 -23.44
C SER A 284 18.35 3.61 -22.31
N LEU A 285 18.29 4.29 -21.17
CA LEU A 285 17.42 3.87 -20.07
C LEU A 285 15.94 3.98 -20.49
N VAL A 286 15.46 5.07 -21.07
CA VAL A 286 14.01 5.26 -21.35
C VAL A 286 13.58 5.00 -22.81
N SER A 287 14.39 4.30 -23.61
CA SER A 287 14.06 3.94 -25.01
C SER A 287 14.11 2.44 -25.26
#